data_AF-A0A2P6P109-F1
#
_entry.id   AF-A0A2P6P109-F1
#
_cell.length_a   1.000
_cell.length_b   1.000
_cell.length_c   1.000
_cell.angle_alpha   90.00
_cell.angle_beta   90.00
_cell.angle_gamma   90.00
#
_symmetry.space_group_name_H-M   'P 1'
#
loop_
_entity.id
_entity.type
_entity.pdbx_description
1 polymer ?
#
loop_
_entity_poly.entity_id
_entity_poly.type
_entity_poly.pdbx_seq_one_letter_code
_entity_poly.pdbx_strand_id
1 'polypeptide(L)' 'MSRRNRKIWVRVFADLPITGKPTEVRMGRGKGNPTGWIARVSTAFEMDGVSLSNARQAATLAAHK' A
#
# COMPACT_ATOMS: atom_id res chain seq x y z
N MET A 1 -12.58 26.00 -18.04
CA MET A 1 -11.30 25.30 -18.37
C MET A 1 -11.41 23.87 -17.88
N SER A 2 -11.65 22.91 -18.79
CA SER A 2 -12.07 21.56 -18.42
C SER A 2 -10.97 20.78 -17.69
N ARG A 3 -11.29 20.16 -16.54
CA ARG A 3 -10.44 19.24 -15.75
C ARG A 3 -10.27 17.88 -16.47
N ARG A 4 -9.87 17.89 -17.75
CA ARG A 4 -9.79 16.67 -18.58
C ARG A 4 -8.69 15.74 -18.04
N ASN A 5 -9.10 14.58 -17.56
CA ASN A 5 -8.36 13.32 -17.44
C ASN A 5 -7.03 13.33 -16.68
N ARG A 6 -7.04 13.63 -15.37
CA ARG A 6 -5.99 13.14 -14.46
C ARG A 6 -6.43 11.80 -13.91
N LYS A 7 -5.64 10.75 -14.13
CA LYS A 7 -5.95 9.40 -13.66
C LYS A 7 -4.80 8.87 -12.82
N ILE A 8 -5.14 8.29 -11.68
CA ILE A 8 -4.20 7.64 -10.77
C ILE A 8 -4.67 6.20 -10.59
N TRP A 9 -3.72 5.28 -10.62
CA TRP A 9 -3.94 3.87 -10.33
C TRP A 9 -3.13 3.48 -9.11
N VAL A 10 -3.77 2.76 -8.19
CA VAL A 10 -3.08 2.04 -7.12
C VAL A 10 -2.76 0.65 -7.67
N ARG A 11 -1.48 0.30 -7.73
CA ARG A 11 -0.99 -0.95 -8.34
C ARG A 11 -0.85 -2.09 -7.33
N VAL A 12 -1.26 -1.84 -6.09
CA VAL A 12 -1.05 -2.74 -4.95
C VAL A 12 -2.39 -3.09 -4.32
N PHE A 13 -2.56 -4.37 -4.01
CA PHE A 13 -3.66 -4.90 -3.23
C PHE A 13 -3.10 -5.81 -2.13
N ALA A 14 -3.62 -5.72 -0.91
CA ALA A 14 -3.14 -6.51 0.22
C ALA A 14 -3.81 -7.88 0.24
N ASP A 15 -3.04 -8.91 -0.12
CA ASP A 15 -3.52 -10.27 -0.37
C ASP A 15 -2.93 -11.33 0.56
N LEU A 16 -1.82 -11.03 1.25
CA LEU A 16 -1.15 -11.97 2.14
C LEU A 16 -1.54 -11.73 3.60
N PRO A 17 -2.14 -12.70 4.31
CA PRO A 17 -2.51 -12.52 5.71
C PRO A 17 -1.29 -12.62 6.64
N ILE A 18 -1.13 -11.62 7.52
CA ILE A 18 -0.21 -11.63 8.65
C ILE A 18 -0.91 -12.27 9.84
N THR A 19 -0.25 -13.22 10.51
CA THR A 19 -0.77 -13.87 11.72
C THR A 19 0.07 -13.54 12.94
N GLY A 20 -0.56 -13.32 14.09
CA GLY A 20 0.11 -13.04 15.35
C GLY A 20 -0.46 -13.87 16.50
N LYS A 21 0.39 -14.22 17.48
CA LYS A 21 -0.05 -14.76 18.77
C LYS A 21 -0.12 -13.63 19.80
N PRO A 22 -1.07 -13.69 20.77
CA PRO A 22 -1.10 -12.73 21.87
C PRO A 22 0.19 -12.76 22.68
N THR A 23 0.55 -11.64 23.31
CA THR A 23 1.80 -11.49 24.07
C THR A 23 1.90 -12.45 25.27
N GLU A 24 0.77 -12.93 25.78
CA GLU A 24 0.68 -13.74 27.01
C GLU A 24 0.91 -15.26 26.78
N VAL A 25 0.94 -15.74 25.53
CA VAL A 25 1.03 -17.20 25.27
C VAL A 25 2.47 -17.68 25.08
N ARG A 26 2.79 -18.84 25.68
CA ARG A 26 4.06 -19.54 25.41
C ARG A 26 4.13 -20.00 23.95
N MET A 27 5.35 -20.11 23.43
CA MET A 27 5.63 -20.61 22.07
C MET A 27 5.09 -22.05 21.88
N GLY A 28 4.72 -22.41 20.63
CA GLY A 28 4.09 -23.71 20.30
C GLY A 28 2.56 -23.65 20.13
N ARG A 29 1.89 -24.80 19.95
CA ARG A 29 0.43 -24.93 19.72
C ARG A 29 -0.14 -24.26 18.44
N GLY A 30 0.58 -24.35 17.32
CA GLY A 30 0.07 -23.95 16.01
C GLY A 30 0.31 -22.48 15.63
N LYS A 31 -0.30 -22.04 14.53
CA LYS A 31 -0.19 -20.66 13.99
C LYS A 31 -1.20 -19.74 14.67
N GLY A 32 -0.85 -18.47 14.86
CA GLY A 32 -1.76 -17.47 15.42
C GLY A 32 -2.89 -17.11 14.44
N ASN A 33 -3.87 -16.36 14.93
CA ASN A 33 -4.96 -15.86 14.08
C ASN A 33 -4.47 -14.74 13.15
N PRO A 34 -5.11 -14.53 11.98
CA PRO A 34 -4.83 -13.37 11.13
C PRO A 34 -5.09 -12.05 11.88
N THR A 35 -4.11 -11.16 11.86
CA THR A 35 -4.16 -9.83 12.51
C THR A 35 -4.03 -8.68 11.52
N GLY A 36 -3.71 -8.96 10.26
CA GLY A 36 -3.59 -7.94 9.21
C GLY A 36 -3.30 -8.55 7.85
N TRP A 37 -3.13 -7.68 6.85
CA TRP A 37 -2.79 -8.06 5.49
C TRP A 37 -1.58 -7.27 5.01
N ILE A 38 -0.76 -7.87 4.17
CA ILE A 38 0.40 -7.25 3.55
C ILE A 38 0.39 -7.54 2.06
N ALA A 39 1.02 -6.63 1.30
CA ALA A 39 1.31 -6.83 -0.11
C ALA A 39 2.83 -6.80 -0.29
N ARG A 40 3.36 -7.67 -1.16
CA ARG A 40 4.74 -7.53 -1.65
C ARG A 40 4.72 -6.56 -2.83
N VAL A 41 5.40 -5.42 -2.69
CA VAL A 41 5.27 -4.31 -3.64
C VAL A 41 6.55 -4.12 -4.47
N SER A 42 6.38 -3.88 -5.78
CA SER A 42 7.41 -3.35 -6.68
C SER A 42 7.09 -1.93 -7.15
N THR A 43 5.85 -1.70 -7.61
CA THR A 43 5.33 -0.39 -8.01
C THR A 43 4.02 -0.13 -7.29
N ALA A 44 3.91 1.00 -6.59
CA ALA A 44 2.77 1.32 -5.72
C ALA A 44 1.68 2.13 -6.44
N PHE A 45 2.07 3.14 -7.22
CA PHE A 45 1.15 4.07 -7.88
C PHE A 45 1.60 4.37 -9.31
N GLU A 46 0.63 4.59 -10.19
CA GLU A 46 0.82 5.08 -11.55
C GLU A 46 -0.08 6.31 -11.77
N MET A 47 0.39 7.27 -12.56
CA MET A 47 -0.32 8.54 -12.80
C MET A 47 -0.22 8.93 -14.27
N ASP A 48 -1.33 9.39 -14.84
CA ASP A 48 -1.44 9.91 -16.21
C ASP A 48 -2.20 11.24 -16.24
N GLY A 49 -1.88 12.08 -17.23
CA GLY A 49 -2.50 13.39 -17.42
C GLY A 49 -2.01 14.49 -16.47
N VAL A 50 -0.85 14.30 -15.83
CA VAL A 50 -0.22 15.28 -14.92
C VAL A 50 1.16 15.70 -15.41
N SER A 51 1.54 16.96 -15.16
CA SER A 51 2.91 17.42 -15.46
C SER A 51 3.91 16.70 -14.57
N LEU A 52 5.13 16.48 -15.07
CA LEU A 52 6.19 15.80 -14.35
C LEU A 52 6.52 16.47 -12.99
N SER A 53 6.48 17.81 -12.93
CA SER A 53 6.70 18.56 -11.69
C SER A 53 5.69 18.17 -10.61
N ASN A 54 4.41 18.16 -10.97
CA ASN A 54 3.32 17.88 -10.04
C ASN A 54 3.29 16.40 -9.66
N ALA A 55 3.58 15.50 -10.62
CA ALA A 55 3.72 14.08 -10.36
C ALA A 55 4.84 13.78 -9.36
N ARG A 56 6.01 14.41 -9.51
CA ARG A 56 7.14 14.26 -8.57
C ARG A 56 6.80 14.77 -7.18
N GLN A 57 6.20 15.96 -7.09
CA GLN A 57 5.80 16.51 -5.80
C GLN A 57 4.78 15.61 -5.09
N ALA A 58 3.77 15.10 -5.83
CA ALA A 58 2.79 14.17 -5.29
C ALA A 58 3.44 12.85 -4.82
N ALA A 59 4.42 12.32 -5.56
CA ALA A 59 5.15 11.12 -5.19
C ALA A 59 5.95 11.33 -3.88
N THR A 60 6.62 12.47 -3.72
CA THR A 60 7.31 12.82 -2.48
C THR A 60 6.35 12.91 -1.30
N LEU A 61 5.19 13.56 -1.47
CA LEU A 61 4.18 13.66 -0.43
C LEU A 61 3.61 12.29 -0.02
N ALA A 62 3.39 11.41 -1.00
CA ALA A 62 2.90 10.05 -0.73
C ALA A 62 3.93 9.20 0.03
N ALA A 63 5.24 9.41 -0.20
CA ALA A 63 6.29 8.67 0.50
C ALA A 63 6.43 9.03 1.99
N HIS A 64 5.86 10.15 2.44
CA HIS A 64 5.87 10.58 3.84
C HIS A 64 4.63 10.09 4.65
N LYS A 65 3.86 9.17 4.09
CA LYS A 65 2.69 8.55 4.72
C LYS A 65 2.85 7.04 4.76
#